data_AF-A0A519W0B5-F1
#
_entry.id   AF-A0A519W0B5-F1
#
_cell.length_a   1.000
_cell.length_b   1.000
_cell.length_c   1.000
_cell.angle_alpha   90.00
_cell.angle_beta   90.00
_cell.angle_gamma   90.00
#
_symmetry.space_group_name_H-M   'P 1'
#
loop_
_entity.id
_entity.type
_entity.pdbx_description
1 polymer ?
#
loop_
_entity_poly.entity_id
_entity_poly.type
_entity_poly.pdbx_seq_one_letter_code
_entity_poly.pdbx_strand_id
1 'polypeptide(L)'
;MKKQVKVLALAGIMVLGLAGIDSAQAQKKPKKGTTSPATPAAAAAAAPKKEGIKPYSEVITSKAKTTNGLFKTHKVDDKWYFEIPDSIINREMLVVTRLAKAPVGIKVGNQQYGGEELNEQVWKWERRGKQVYIRVPSYATKADSTSDMYESVQNSNLAQILASFEIKAYNKDTTGIVIDVTDFYNGDIMAIGATDQIRKAYKVITYDATRSYIDTIKTFPINIEVKTAKTYRAAESPTDNSNGAVTFEFNTSMLLLPKIPVKARIMD
;
A
#
# COMPACT_ATOMS: atom_id res chain seq x y z
N MET A 1 -20.89 54.40 -36.14
CA MET A 1 -21.71 53.67 -37.16
C MET A 1 -22.47 52.56 -36.45
N LYS A 2 -23.80 52.68 -36.35
CA LYS A 2 -24.73 51.76 -35.67
C LYS A 2 -25.54 50.96 -36.71
N LYS A 3 -25.83 49.68 -36.45
CA LYS A 3 -26.98 48.87 -36.92
C LYS A 3 -27.06 47.65 -35.98
N GLN A 4 -27.99 47.43 -35.03
CA GLN A 4 -29.48 47.38 -34.99
C GLN A 4 -30.05 46.29 -35.92
N VAL A 5 -30.38 45.09 -35.41
CA VAL A 5 -31.70 44.59 -34.90
C VAL A 5 -32.51 43.84 -35.97
N LYS A 6 -32.98 42.61 -35.66
CA LYS A 6 -34.41 42.24 -35.63
C LYS A 6 -34.67 40.79 -35.15
N VAL A 7 -35.50 40.74 -34.11
CA VAL A 7 -36.27 39.63 -33.52
C VAL A 7 -37.47 39.32 -34.43
N LEU A 8 -37.96 38.07 -34.48
CA LEU A 8 -39.39 37.74 -34.36
C LEU A 8 -39.66 36.23 -34.21
N ALA A 9 -40.51 35.90 -33.24
CA ALA A 9 -41.11 34.60 -32.98
C ALA A 9 -42.56 34.56 -33.52
N LEU A 10 -43.09 33.37 -33.89
CA LEU A 10 -44.52 32.96 -33.89
C LEU A 10 -44.57 31.48 -34.35
N ALA A 11 -44.88 30.49 -33.50
CA ALA A 11 -46.21 29.98 -33.10
C ALA A 11 -46.96 29.18 -34.19
N GLY A 12 -47.38 27.96 -33.85
CA GLY A 12 -48.31 27.16 -34.66
C GLY A 12 -48.43 25.69 -34.21
N ILE A 13 -49.23 25.44 -33.17
CA ILE A 13 -49.74 24.10 -32.79
C ILE A 13 -51.04 23.85 -33.56
N MET A 14 -51.21 22.68 -34.20
CA MET A 14 -52.53 22.15 -34.59
C MET A 14 -52.57 20.60 -34.62
N VAL A 15 -52.89 20.04 -33.46
CA VAL A 15 -53.84 18.97 -33.06
C VAL A 15 -54.62 18.12 -34.12
N LEU A 16 -54.82 16.82 -33.76
CA LEU A 16 -55.85 15.79 -34.13
C LEU A 16 -55.79 15.16 -35.55
N GLY A 17 -55.95 13.85 -35.81
CA GLY A 17 -56.20 12.65 -35.00
C GLY A 17 -56.59 11.42 -35.87
N LEU A 18 -56.31 10.21 -35.34
CA LEU A 18 -57.02 8.90 -35.45
C LEU A 18 -57.02 7.99 -36.71
N ALA A 19 -57.02 6.67 -36.36
CA ALA A 19 -57.25 5.42 -37.12
C ALA A 19 -56.08 4.88 -37.97
N GLY A 20 -55.57 3.65 -37.86
CA GLY A 20 -55.96 2.40 -37.19
C GLY A 20 -55.51 1.22 -38.08
N ILE A 21 -55.25 0.03 -37.49
CA ILE A 21 -55.14 -1.35 -38.08
C ILE A 21 -54.09 -1.60 -39.19
N ASP A 22 -53.38 -2.72 -39.34
CA ASP A 22 -53.10 -3.97 -38.62
C ASP A 22 -51.97 -4.69 -39.42
N SER A 23 -51.31 -5.68 -38.81
CA SER A 23 -50.63 -6.85 -39.44
C SER A 23 -49.36 -6.60 -40.31
N ALA A 24 -48.17 -7.00 -39.87
CA ALA A 24 -47.60 -8.36 -39.78
C ALA A 24 -46.83 -8.84 -41.04
N GLN A 25 -45.56 -9.20 -40.80
CA GLN A 25 -44.63 -10.03 -41.61
C GLN A 25 -44.15 -9.46 -42.96
N ALA A 26 -42.94 -9.68 -43.46
CA ALA A 26 -41.65 -10.24 -43.04
C ALA A 26 -40.72 -10.04 -44.26
N GLN A 27 -39.41 -9.81 -44.08
CA GLN A 27 -38.32 -10.47 -44.84
C GLN A 27 -36.95 -9.81 -44.59
N LYS A 28 -35.99 -10.70 -44.34
CA LYS A 28 -34.57 -10.46 -44.06
C LYS A 28 -33.80 -9.94 -45.28
N LYS A 29 -32.77 -9.11 -45.07
CA LYS A 29 -31.55 -9.10 -45.90
C LYS A 29 -30.30 -8.80 -45.06
N PRO A 30 -29.13 -9.37 -45.43
CA PRO A 30 -27.98 -9.56 -44.55
C PRO A 30 -26.98 -8.39 -44.61
N LYS A 31 -26.24 -8.16 -43.52
CA LYS A 31 -25.13 -7.20 -43.47
C LYS A 31 -23.79 -7.93 -43.56
N LYS A 32 -23.06 -7.59 -44.62
CA LYS A 32 -21.70 -8.03 -44.95
C LYS A 32 -20.72 -7.43 -43.94
N GLY A 33 -19.81 -8.26 -43.46
CA GLY A 33 -18.86 -7.93 -42.39
C GLY A 33 -17.69 -7.06 -42.82
N THR A 34 -17.14 -6.38 -41.81
CA THR A 34 -15.76 -5.89 -41.77
C THR A 34 -15.26 -6.11 -40.35
N THR A 35 -14.44 -7.14 -40.18
CA THR A 35 -13.71 -7.47 -38.96
C THR A 35 -12.47 -6.57 -38.85
N SER A 36 -12.40 -5.75 -37.81
CA SER A 36 -11.15 -5.16 -37.34
C SER A 36 -10.50 -6.12 -36.34
N PRO A 37 -9.17 -6.38 -36.38
CA PRO A 37 -8.53 -7.32 -35.47
C PRO A 37 -8.53 -6.75 -34.03
N ALA A 38 -9.19 -7.46 -33.11
CA ALA A 38 -9.09 -7.16 -31.69
C ALA A 38 -7.68 -7.52 -31.20
N THR A 39 -6.96 -6.52 -30.70
CA THR A 39 -5.75 -6.70 -29.89
C THR A 39 -6.08 -7.64 -28.72
N PRO A 40 -5.34 -8.75 -28.49
CA PRO A 40 -5.59 -9.62 -27.37
C PRO A 40 -5.40 -8.82 -26.08
N ALA A 41 -6.47 -8.72 -25.28
CA ALA A 41 -6.38 -8.22 -23.92
C ALA A 41 -5.35 -9.09 -23.18
N ALA A 42 -4.26 -8.45 -22.73
CA ALA A 42 -3.27 -9.09 -21.89
C ALA A 42 -3.99 -9.73 -20.71
N ALA A 43 -3.80 -11.05 -20.55
CA ALA A 43 -4.32 -11.80 -19.43
C ALA A 43 -3.91 -11.09 -18.13
N ALA A 44 -4.91 -10.63 -17.37
CA ALA A 44 -4.69 -10.20 -16.00
C ALA A 44 -3.95 -11.32 -15.28
N ALA A 45 -2.77 -11.02 -14.74
CA ALA A 45 -2.05 -11.94 -13.88
C ALA A 45 -3.03 -12.45 -12.82
N ALA A 46 -3.23 -13.77 -12.78
CA ALA A 46 -4.12 -14.39 -11.82
C ALA A 46 -3.66 -13.97 -10.42
N ALA A 47 -4.54 -13.31 -9.67
CA ALA A 47 -4.31 -13.05 -8.26
C ALA A 47 -3.94 -14.39 -7.59
N PRO A 48 -2.89 -14.43 -6.75
CA PRO A 48 -2.46 -15.67 -6.13
C PRO A 48 -3.65 -16.32 -5.42
N LYS A 49 -3.87 -17.62 -5.69
CA LYS A 49 -4.90 -18.41 -5.01
C LYS A 49 -4.67 -18.25 -3.50
N LYS A 50 -5.71 -17.83 -2.77
CA LYS A 50 -5.68 -17.74 -1.32
C LYS A 50 -5.40 -19.13 -0.74
N GLU A 51 -4.15 -19.39 -0.39
CA GLU A 51 -3.79 -20.62 0.30
C GLU A 51 -4.45 -20.57 1.67
N GLY A 52 -5.18 -21.64 2.02
CA GLY A 52 -5.83 -21.74 3.34
C GLY A 52 -4.79 -21.71 4.47
N ILE A 53 -5.28 -21.45 5.70
CA ILE A 53 -4.45 -21.51 6.91
C ILE A 53 -3.89 -22.93 7.03
N LYS A 54 -2.56 -23.06 7.05
CA LYS A 54 -1.83 -24.33 7.14
C LYS A 54 -1.44 -24.66 8.58
N PRO A 55 -1.10 -25.92 8.88
CA PRO A 55 -0.44 -26.27 10.13
C PRO A 55 0.86 -25.49 10.35
N TYR A 56 1.16 -25.13 11.59
CA TYR A 56 2.34 -24.32 11.93
C TYR A 56 3.65 -24.89 11.37
N SER A 57 3.85 -26.21 11.49
CA SER A 57 5.07 -26.90 11.06
C SER A 57 5.26 -26.92 9.53
N GLU A 58 4.21 -26.70 8.75
CA GLU A 58 4.32 -26.58 7.29
C GLU A 58 4.80 -25.19 6.86
N VAL A 59 4.47 -24.14 7.65
CA VAL A 59 4.88 -22.77 7.38
C VAL A 59 6.24 -22.49 8.02
N ILE A 60 6.35 -22.78 9.32
CA ILE A 60 7.56 -22.63 10.12
C ILE A 60 8.17 -24.02 10.32
N THR A 61 9.00 -24.41 9.36
CA THR A 61 9.66 -25.72 9.34
C THR A 61 10.79 -25.80 10.37
N SER A 62 11.33 -26.99 10.61
CA SER A 62 12.50 -27.20 11.47
C SER A 62 13.77 -26.47 11.00
N LYS A 63 13.81 -26.03 9.73
CA LYS A 63 14.91 -25.23 9.16
C LYS A 63 14.81 -23.74 9.49
N ALA A 64 13.70 -23.30 10.08
CA ALA A 64 13.45 -21.89 10.36
C ALA A 64 14.49 -21.31 11.32
N LYS A 65 15.16 -20.23 10.91
CA LYS A 65 15.94 -19.39 11.82
C LYS A 65 14.98 -18.45 12.53
N THR A 66 14.81 -18.64 13.83
CA THR A 66 13.84 -17.89 14.63
C THR A 66 14.55 -16.94 15.58
N THR A 67 14.06 -15.71 15.68
CA THR A 67 14.49 -14.74 16.68
C THR A 67 13.28 -14.25 17.47
N ASN A 68 13.41 -14.19 18.79
CA ASN A 68 12.34 -13.74 19.68
C ASN A 68 12.48 -12.25 19.98
N GLY A 69 11.36 -11.52 20.02
CA GLY A 69 11.30 -10.10 20.32
C GLY A 69 9.84 -9.66 20.34
N LEU A 70 9.56 -8.42 19.92
CA LEU A 70 8.21 -7.85 19.82
C LEU A 70 7.27 -8.79 19.06
N PHE A 71 7.74 -9.28 17.91
CA PHE A 71 7.22 -10.44 17.20
C PHE A 71 8.31 -11.50 17.15
N LYS A 72 7.93 -12.79 17.17
CA LYS A 72 8.90 -13.80 16.73
C LYS A 72 9.05 -13.64 15.23
N THR A 73 10.29 -13.55 14.78
CA THR A 73 10.62 -13.42 13.37
C THR A 73 11.24 -14.73 12.92
N HIS A 74 10.70 -15.30 11.86
CA HIS A 74 11.19 -16.55 11.27
C HIS A 74 11.72 -16.28 9.88
N LYS A 75 12.92 -16.78 9.59
CA LYS A 75 13.43 -16.91 8.23
C LYS A 75 13.39 -18.37 7.81
N VAL A 76 12.62 -18.68 6.78
CA VAL A 76 12.55 -20.03 6.16
C VAL A 76 12.96 -19.86 4.70
N ASP A 77 14.11 -20.42 4.35
CA ASP A 77 14.77 -20.17 3.06
C ASP A 77 14.90 -18.66 2.80
N ASP A 78 14.27 -18.14 1.75
CA ASP A 78 14.28 -16.71 1.40
C ASP A 78 13.07 -15.92 1.89
N LYS A 79 12.16 -16.57 2.62
CA LYS A 79 10.94 -15.95 3.14
C LYS A 79 11.07 -15.54 4.59
N TRP A 80 10.44 -14.40 4.90
CA TRP A 80 10.36 -13.83 6.23
C TRP A 80 8.92 -13.86 6.73
N TYR A 81 8.74 -14.36 7.94
CA TYR A 81 7.45 -14.46 8.60
C TYR A 81 7.47 -13.77 9.96
N PHE A 82 6.36 -13.14 10.31
CA PHE A 82 6.11 -12.64 11.65
C PHE A 82 5.08 -13.52 12.33
N GLU A 83 5.41 -13.99 13.53
CA GLU A 83 4.46 -14.53 14.51
C GLU A 83 4.05 -13.39 15.44
N ILE A 84 2.84 -12.88 15.26
CA ILE A 84 2.27 -11.74 15.99
C ILE A 84 1.43 -12.29 17.15
N PRO A 85 1.77 -11.99 18.42
CA PRO A 85 0.95 -12.35 19.56
C PRO A 85 -0.38 -11.58 19.55
N ASP A 86 -1.47 -12.23 19.96
CA ASP A 86 -2.80 -11.60 20.05
C ASP A 86 -2.79 -10.40 21.02
N SER A 87 -1.91 -10.40 22.02
CA SER A 87 -1.73 -9.30 22.98
C SER A 87 -1.16 -8.00 22.39
N ILE A 88 -0.60 -8.07 21.18
CA ILE A 88 -0.06 -6.92 20.44
C ILE A 88 -1.03 -6.44 19.35
N ILE A 89 -2.03 -7.23 18.97
CA ILE A 89 -3.07 -6.80 18.03
C ILE A 89 -3.79 -5.56 18.57
N ASN A 90 -4.11 -4.63 17.67
CA ASN A 90 -4.69 -3.31 17.96
C ASN A 90 -3.83 -2.38 18.81
N ARG A 91 -2.57 -2.73 19.10
CA ARG A 91 -1.60 -1.81 19.69
C ARG A 91 -0.97 -0.94 18.60
N GLU A 92 -0.69 0.30 18.98
CA GLU A 92 -0.06 1.26 18.10
C GLU A 92 1.47 1.13 18.17
N MET A 93 2.10 1.32 17.02
CA MET A 93 3.54 1.28 16.87
C MET A 93 3.98 2.52 16.10
N LEU A 94 5.01 3.21 16.59
CA LEU A 94 5.68 4.25 15.82
C LEU A 94 6.56 3.58 14.78
N VAL A 95 6.39 3.95 13.53
CA VAL A 95 7.16 3.42 12.41
C VAL A 95 7.91 4.56 11.74
N VAL A 96 9.23 4.47 11.78
CA VAL A 96 10.12 5.46 11.17
C VAL A 96 10.98 4.79 10.11
N THR A 97 10.89 5.32 8.89
CA THR A 97 11.71 4.90 7.76
C THR A 97 12.81 5.90 7.54
N ARG A 98 14.06 5.43 7.56
CA ARG A 98 15.26 6.23 7.30
C ARG A 98 16.00 5.74 6.08
N LEU A 99 16.69 6.65 5.41
CA LEU A 99 17.68 6.26 4.42
C LEU A 99 18.91 5.72 5.15
N ALA A 100 19.19 4.43 5.03
CA ALA A 100 20.37 3.83 5.65
C ALA A 100 21.63 4.14 4.84
N LYS A 101 21.55 4.04 3.51
CA LYS A 101 22.62 4.45 2.59
C LYS A 101 22.04 5.09 1.34
N ALA A 102 22.66 6.18 0.94
CA ALA A 102 22.37 6.91 -0.29
C ALA A 102 23.27 6.46 -1.44
N PRO A 103 22.83 6.59 -2.70
CA PRO A 103 23.68 6.43 -3.86
C PRO A 103 24.79 7.49 -3.88
N VAL A 104 25.97 7.10 -4.38
CA VAL A 104 27.14 7.98 -4.47
C VAL A 104 27.13 8.81 -5.75
N GLY A 105 27.92 9.88 -5.77
CA GLY A 105 28.18 10.66 -6.99
C GLY A 105 27.01 11.53 -7.45
N ILE A 106 26.20 12.02 -6.52
CA ILE A 106 25.09 12.95 -6.82
C ILE A 106 25.66 14.29 -7.28
N LYS A 107 25.24 14.75 -8.46
CA LYS A 107 25.75 15.92 -9.19
C LYS A 107 24.94 17.21 -8.94
N VAL A 108 24.05 17.22 -7.95
CA VAL A 108 23.17 18.35 -7.60
C VAL A 108 23.25 18.65 -6.10
N GLY A 109 22.95 19.89 -5.70
CA GLY A 109 23.15 20.38 -4.32
C GLY A 109 22.22 19.80 -3.24
N ASN A 110 21.18 19.05 -3.61
CA ASN A 110 20.22 18.44 -2.67
C ASN A 110 20.55 16.95 -2.45
N GLN A 111 21.75 16.68 -1.95
CA GLN A 111 22.18 15.32 -1.66
C GLN A 111 21.45 14.77 -0.43
N GLN A 112 21.05 13.51 -0.51
CA GLN A 112 20.46 12.77 0.60
C GLN A 112 21.57 12.00 1.31
N TYR A 113 21.55 11.95 2.64
CA TYR A 113 22.56 11.31 3.46
C TYR A 113 22.01 10.10 4.22
N GLY A 114 22.90 9.16 4.54
CA GLY A 114 22.56 8.08 5.47
C GLY A 114 22.17 8.65 6.84
N GLY A 115 21.09 8.13 7.42
CA GLY A 115 20.50 8.55 8.68
C GLY A 115 19.29 9.47 8.54
N GLU A 116 19.06 10.07 7.36
CA GLU A 116 17.93 10.97 7.16
C GLU A 116 16.59 10.25 7.27
N GLU A 117 15.66 10.91 7.95
CA GLU A 117 14.29 10.44 8.09
C GLU A 117 13.48 10.76 6.84
N LEU A 118 12.78 9.75 6.33
CA LEU A 118 12.01 9.85 5.09
C LEU A 118 10.51 9.81 5.36
N ASN A 119 10.10 9.07 6.37
CA ASN A 119 8.71 8.91 6.73
C ASN A 119 8.57 8.52 8.19
N GLU A 120 7.54 9.06 8.84
CA GLU A 120 7.13 8.72 10.20
C GLU A 120 5.61 8.52 10.22
N GLN A 121 5.17 7.36 10.71
CA GLN A 121 3.75 7.01 10.79
C GLN A 121 3.45 6.15 12.01
N VAL A 122 2.21 6.21 12.50
CA VAL A 122 1.70 5.22 13.47
C VAL A 122 1.06 4.08 12.71
N TRP A 123 1.47 2.84 13.02
CA TRP A 123 0.86 1.63 12.48
C TRP A 123 0.11 0.88 13.57
N LYS A 124 -1.05 0.33 13.19
CA LYS A 124 -1.84 -0.56 14.05
C LYS A 124 -2.16 -1.85 13.30
N TRP A 125 -1.71 -2.97 13.85
CA TRP A 125 -2.00 -4.29 13.30
C TRP A 125 -3.40 -4.72 13.70
N GLU A 126 -4.30 -4.89 12.74
CA GLU A 126 -5.71 -5.21 12.95
C GLU A 126 -6.03 -6.56 12.33
N ARG A 127 -6.52 -7.51 13.13
CA ARG A 127 -7.00 -8.80 12.63
C ARG A 127 -8.48 -8.72 12.30
N ARG A 128 -8.87 -9.08 11.08
CA ARG A 128 -10.29 -9.36 10.72
C ARG A 128 -10.43 -10.66 9.96
N GLY A 129 -11.16 -11.60 10.56
CA GLY A 129 -11.35 -12.93 9.99
C GLY A 129 -10.00 -13.64 9.79
N LYS A 130 -9.73 -14.03 8.54
CA LYS A 130 -8.49 -14.74 8.13
C LYS A 130 -7.39 -13.80 7.62
N GLN A 131 -7.53 -12.49 7.86
CA GLN A 131 -6.58 -11.48 7.40
C GLN A 131 -6.10 -10.59 8.54
N VAL A 132 -4.91 -10.04 8.36
CA VAL A 132 -4.30 -9.01 9.20
C VAL A 132 -4.06 -7.80 8.33
N TYR A 133 -4.38 -6.61 8.82
CA TYR A 133 -4.17 -5.35 8.13
C TYR A 133 -3.19 -4.49 8.91
N ILE A 134 -2.38 -3.72 8.20
CA ILE A 134 -1.71 -2.55 8.78
C ILE A 134 -2.62 -1.36 8.54
N ARG A 135 -3.13 -0.77 9.62
CA ARG A 135 -3.85 0.50 9.61
C ARG A 135 -2.88 1.65 9.90
N VAL A 136 -3.13 2.79 9.28
CA VAL A 136 -2.45 4.06 9.59
C VAL A 136 -3.50 5.01 10.18
N PRO A 137 -3.61 5.10 11.52
CA PRO A 137 -4.50 6.04 12.18
C PRO A 137 -4.10 7.49 11.89
N SER A 138 -5.11 8.36 11.77
CA SER A 138 -4.90 9.81 11.72
C SER A 138 -5.37 10.43 13.02
N TYR A 139 -4.56 11.31 13.59
CA TYR A 139 -4.90 12.11 14.78
C TYR A 139 -5.11 13.59 14.44
N ALA A 140 -5.30 13.92 13.16
CA ALA A 140 -5.54 15.30 12.71
C ALA A 140 -6.82 15.89 13.34
N THR A 141 -7.83 15.05 13.57
CA THR A 141 -9.08 15.43 14.24
C THR A 141 -9.29 14.51 15.43
N LYS A 142 -9.44 15.08 16.62
CA LYS A 142 -9.56 14.33 17.89
C LYS A 142 -10.62 14.98 18.76
N ALA A 143 -11.44 14.16 19.39
CA ALA A 143 -12.39 14.56 20.40
C ALA A 143 -11.97 13.97 21.75
N ASP A 144 -12.31 14.68 22.83
CA ASP A 144 -12.15 14.14 24.18
C ASP A 144 -12.97 12.86 24.32
N SER A 145 -12.40 11.82 24.95
CA SER A 145 -13.10 10.56 25.21
C SER A 145 -14.36 10.71 26.05
N THR A 146 -14.50 11.82 26.78
CA THR A 146 -15.66 12.14 27.62
C THR A 146 -16.71 12.98 26.90
N SER A 147 -16.47 13.40 25.65
CA SER A 147 -17.40 14.22 24.87
C SER A 147 -18.44 13.37 24.13
N ASP A 148 -19.68 13.86 24.04
CA ASP A 148 -20.76 13.27 23.24
C ASP A 148 -20.41 13.10 21.75
N MET A 149 -19.44 13.89 21.25
CA MET A 149 -18.99 13.80 19.86
C MET A 149 -17.93 12.73 19.62
N TYR A 150 -17.40 12.08 20.67
CA TYR A 150 -16.26 11.15 20.56
C TYR A 150 -16.51 10.04 19.54
N GLU A 151 -17.64 9.35 19.64
CA GLU A 151 -17.98 8.26 18.72
C GLU A 151 -18.15 8.75 17.28
N SER A 152 -18.76 9.92 17.09
CA SER A 152 -18.94 10.52 15.77
C SER A 152 -17.61 10.86 15.10
N VAL A 153 -16.66 11.39 15.89
CA VAL A 153 -15.30 11.70 15.41
C VAL A 153 -14.52 10.41 15.11
N GLN A 154 -14.61 9.38 15.96
CA GLN A 154 -13.98 8.08 15.70
C GLN A 154 -14.52 7.42 14.42
N ASN A 155 -15.84 7.44 14.22
CA ASN A 155 -16.47 6.87 13.03
C ASN A 155 -16.11 7.65 11.75
N SER A 156 -15.89 8.97 11.87
CA SER A 156 -15.46 9.81 10.75
C SER A 156 -13.98 9.64 10.41
N ASN A 157 -13.16 9.17 11.36
CA ASN A 157 -11.72 8.99 11.21
C ASN A 157 -11.33 7.53 10.94
N LEU A 158 -11.86 6.95 9.86
CA LEU A 158 -11.48 5.59 9.48
C LEU A 158 -10.01 5.53 9.04
N ALA A 159 -9.21 4.76 9.78
CA ALA A 159 -7.80 4.56 9.48
C ALA A 159 -7.57 3.88 8.12
N GLN A 160 -6.67 4.45 7.31
CA GLN A 160 -6.29 3.91 6.00
C GLN A 160 -5.68 2.52 6.14
N ILE A 161 -5.96 1.62 5.20
CA ILE A 161 -5.28 0.32 5.09
C ILE A 161 -4.01 0.53 4.27
N LEU A 162 -2.85 0.31 4.88
CA LEU A 162 -1.56 0.33 4.19
C LEU A 162 -1.26 -1.00 3.52
N ALA A 163 -1.55 -2.11 4.20
CA ALA A 163 -1.29 -3.45 3.71
C ALA A 163 -2.26 -4.48 4.32
N SER A 164 -2.36 -5.63 3.66
CA SER A 164 -3.15 -6.78 4.10
C SER A 164 -2.34 -8.06 3.94
N PHE A 165 -2.46 -8.95 4.91
CA PHE A 165 -1.76 -10.22 4.98
C PHE A 165 -2.76 -11.34 5.23
N GLU A 166 -2.57 -12.46 4.55
CA GLU A 166 -3.27 -13.69 4.91
C GLU A 166 -2.59 -14.34 6.11
N ILE A 167 -3.40 -14.87 7.03
CA ILE A 167 -2.90 -15.72 8.10
C ILE A 167 -2.43 -17.02 7.46
N LYS A 168 -1.13 -17.32 7.55
CA LYS A 168 -0.53 -18.55 7.01
C LYS A 168 -0.66 -19.71 7.98
N ALA A 169 -0.57 -19.45 9.28
CA ALA A 169 -0.78 -20.45 10.34
C ALA A 169 -1.18 -19.78 11.67
N TYR A 170 -1.73 -20.56 12.59
CA TYR A 170 -1.76 -20.21 14.02
C TYR A 170 -0.49 -20.71 14.70
N ASN A 171 -0.03 -20.03 15.74
CA ASN A 171 1.08 -20.53 16.56
C ASN A 171 0.64 -21.78 17.36
N LYS A 172 1.61 -22.50 17.94
CA LYS A 172 1.38 -23.82 18.56
C LYS A 172 0.32 -23.84 19.66
N ASP A 173 0.18 -22.73 20.38
CA ASP A 173 -0.73 -22.52 21.50
C ASP A 173 -1.97 -21.67 21.12
N THR A 174 -2.13 -21.29 19.85
CA THR A 174 -3.25 -20.49 19.33
C THR A 174 -3.39 -19.12 20.03
N THR A 175 -2.29 -18.56 20.52
CA THR A 175 -2.21 -17.21 21.14
C THR A 175 -1.65 -16.15 20.19
N GLY A 176 -1.44 -16.53 18.93
CA GLY A 176 -0.85 -15.68 17.91
C GLY A 176 -0.99 -16.25 16.51
N ILE A 177 -0.61 -15.44 15.54
CA ILE A 177 -0.80 -15.69 14.11
C ILE A 177 0.49 -15.51 13.35
N VAL A 178 0.70 -16.33 12.33
CA VAL A 178 1.86 -16.26 11.44
C VAL A 178 1.44 -15.64 10.11
N ILE A 179 2.15 -14.60 9.68
CA ILE A 179 1.99 -13.95 8.38
C ILE A 179 3.31 -13.96 7.61
N ASP A 180 3.23 -14.02 6.27
CA ASP A 180 4.39 -13.80 5.39
C ASP A 180 4.52 -12.30 5.09
N VAL A 181 5.68 -11.72 5.41
CA VAL A 181 5.96 -10.28 5.23
C VAL A 181 6.96 -10.00 4.12
N THR A 182 7.39 -11.04 3.40
CA THR A 182 8.46 -10.96 2.39
C THR A 182 8.10 -9.95 1.30
N ASP A 183 6.94 -10.11 0.68
CA ASP A 183 6.52 -9.24 -0.43
C ASP A 183 6.21 -7.81 0.02
N PHE A 184 5.78 -7.63 1.27
CA PHE A 184 5.55 -6.30 1.83
C PHE A 184 6.85 -5.51 1.93
N TYR A 185 7.87 -6.07 2.59
CA TYR A 185 9.15 -5.38 2.77
C TYR A 185 9.97 -5.31 1.47
N ASN A 186 9.89 -6.34 0.62
CA ASN A 186 10.51 -6.33 -0.71
C ASN A 186 9.66 -5.61 -1.76
N GLY A 187 8.53 -5.00 -1.38
CA GLY A 187 7.63 -4.31 -2.29
C GLY A 187 7.96 -2.83 -2.47
N ASP A 188 7.36 -2.21 -3.49
CA ASP A 188 7.44 -0.78 -3.71
C ASP A 188 6.37 -0.02 -2.93
N ILE A 189 6.62 0.17 -1.63
CA ILE A 189 5.69 0.87 -0.72
C ILE A 189 6.37 2.12 -0.22
N MET A 190 5.81 3.29 -0.55
CA MET A 190 6.40 4.59 -0.20
C MET A 190 6.61 4.76 1.31
N ALA A 191 5.74 4.17 2.14
CA ALA A 191 5.85 4.25 3.59
C ALA A 191 7.16 3.64 4.14
N ILE A 192 7.77 2.71 3.40
CA ILE A 192 8.99 1.96 3.75
C ILE A 192 10.00 1.91 2.59
N GLY A 193 10.08 3.00 1.81
CA GLY A 193 10.89 3.04 0.61
C GLY A 193 11.08 4.46 0.07
N ALA A 194 11.28 4.57 -1.24
CA ALA A 194 11.48 5.87 -1.88
C ALA A 194 10.18 6.70 -1.82
N THR A 195 10.27 7.86 -1.18
CA THR A 195 9.20 8.87 -1.13
C THR A 195 9.02 9.56 -2.47
N ASP A 196 7.95 10.33 -2.65
CA ASP A 196 7.76 11.12 -3.87
C ASP A 196 8.90 12.12 -4.10
N GLN A 197 9.45 12.67 -3.03
CA GLN A 197 10.60 13.58 -3.10
C GLN A 197 11.83 12.85 -3.64
N ILE A 198 12.16 11.67 -3.12
CA ILE A 198 13.27 10.85 -3.64
C ILE A 198 13.00 10.47 -5.09
N ARG A 199 11.78 10.01 -5.42
CA ARG A 199 11.47 9.59 -6.79
C ARG A 199 11.64 10.72 -7.79
N LYS A 200 11.18 11.93 -7.45
CA LYS A 200 11.36 13.12 -8.29
C LYS A 200 12.82 13.53 -8.38
N ALA A 201 13.53 13.58 -7.25
CA ALA A 201 14.94 13.99 -7.19
C ALA A 201 15.83 13.07 -8.02
N TYR A 202 15.57 11.76 -7.99
CA TYR A 202 16.37 10.75 -8.70
C TYR A 202 15.76 10.30 -10.03
N LYS A 203 14.69 10.97 -10.48
CA LYS A 203 13.95 10.65 -11.71
C LYS A 203 13.65 9.15 -11.84
N VAL A 204 13.18 8.57 -10.75
CA VAL A 204 12.78 7.16 -10.66
C VAL A 204 11.58 6.91 -11.58
N ILE A 205 11.68 5.86 -12.38
CA ILE A 205 10.63 5.42 -13.32
C ILE A 205 9.87 4.23 -12.75
N THR A 206 10.60 3.21 -12.29
CA THR A 206 10.00 1.93 -11.90
C THR A 206 10.89 1.20 -10.91
N TYR A 207 10.27 0.56 -9.93
CA TYR A 207 10.92 -0.34 -9.00
C TYR A 207 11.36 -1.65 -9.67
N ASP A 208 12.54 -2.12 -9.32
CA ASP A 208 13.12 -3.36 -9.85
C ASP A 208 13.25 -4.41 -8.73
N ALA A 209 12.21 -5.24 -8.59
CA ALA A 209 12.16 -6.28 -7.56
C ALA A 209 13.28 -7.32 -7.69
N THR A 210 13.83 -7.55 -8.89
CA THR A 210 14.89 -8.55 -9.13
C THR A 210 16.27 -8.09 -8.63
N ARG A 211 16.46 -6.78 -8.49
CA ARG A 211 17.67 -6.14 -7.94
C ARG A 211 17.41 -5.52 -6.57
N SER A 212 16.41 -6.04 -5.87
CA SER A 212 15.99 -5.56 -4.56
C SER A 212 15.78 -6.73 -3.63
N TYR A 213 16.13 -6.54 -2.37
CA TYR A 213 16.09 -7.62 -1.38
C TYR A 213 15.96 -7.06 0.04
N ILE A 214 15.43 -7.92 0.93
CA ILE A 214 15.50 -7.71 2.37
C ILE A 214 16.89 -8.14 2.83
N ASP A 215 17.67 -7.19 3.34
CA ASP A 215 19.00 -7.45 3.87
C ASP A 215 18.91 -8.17 5.22
N THR A 216 18.26 -7.53 6.19
CA THR A 216 18.11 -8.08 7.54
C THR A 216 16.79 -7.68 8.16
N ILE A 217 16.25 -8.58 9.01
CA ILE A 217 15.22 -8.24 9.99
C ILE A 217 15.76 -8.59 11.36
N LYS A 218 15.79 -7.61 12.25
CA LYS A 218 16.19 -7.77 13.64
C LYS A 218 15.01 -7.45 14.53
N THR A 219 14.71 -8.35 15.46
CA THR A 219 13.62 -8.16 16.43
C THR A 219 14.23 -8.04 17.83
N PHE A 220 13.68 -7.11 18.60
CA PHE A 220 14.07 -6.78 19.97
C PHE A 220 12.79 -6.74 20.82
N PRO A 221 12.88 -6.68 22.17
CA PRO A 221 11.70 -6.79 23.03
C PRO A 221 10.57 -5.81 22.73
N ILE A 222 10.89 -4.58 22.29
CA ILE A 222 9.90 -3.53 22.03
C ILE A 222 9.95 -2.95 20.62
N ASN A 223 10.88 -3.39 19.76
CA ASN A 223 11.00 -2.89 18.39
C ASN A 223 11.49 -3.94 17.39
N ILE A 224 11.23 -3.68 16.12
CA ILE A 224 11.71 -4.46 14.97
C ILE A 224 12.38 -3.51 14.00
N GLU A 225 13.57 -3.86 13.54
CA GLU A 225 14.34 -3.12 12.53
C GLU A 225 14.43 -3.95 11.25
N VAL A 226 13.97 -3.40 10.14
CA VAL A 226 14.01 -4.04 8.82
C VAL A 226 14.87 -3.22 7.88
N LYS A 227 15.95 -3.82 7.38
CA LYS A 227 16.81 -3.23 6.34
C LYS A 227 16.49 -3.83 4.99
N THR A 228 16.33 -2.97 3.99
CA THR A 228 16.07 -3.37 2.61
C THR A 228 16.98 -2.60 1.66
N ALA A 229 17.44 -3.26 0.59
CA ALA A 229 18.07 -2.62 -0.55
C ALA A 229 17.04 -2.59 -1.68
N LYS A 230 16.72 -1.41 -2.20
CA LYS A 230 15.72 -1.22 -3.26
C LYS A 230 16.32 -0.48 -4.44
N THR A 231 16.23 -1.11 -5.59
CA THR A 231 16.72 -0.59 -6.86
C THR A 231 15.56 -0.08 -7.70
N TYR A 232 15.76 1.09 -8.31
CA TYR A 232 14.80 1.73 -9.18
C TYR A 232 15.46 2.05 -10.51
N ARG A 233 14.76 1.80 -11.62
CA ARG A 233 15.18 2.25 -12.94
C ARG A 233 15.07 3.77 -13.03
N ALA A 234 16.14 4.40 -13.51
CA ALA A 234 16.25 5.84 -13.69
C ALA A 234 17.29 6.12 -14.77
N ALA A 235 16.83 6.59 -15.94
CA ALA A 235 17.72 6.84 -17.08
C ALA A 235 18.51 8.16 -16.96
N GLU A 236 17.98 9.10 -16.18
CA GLU A 236 18.53 10.45 -16.04
C GLU A 236 18.66 10.88 -14.57
N SER A 237 18.97 9.93 -13.69
CA SER A 237 19.26 10.22 -12.28
C SER A 237 20.39 11.26 -12.19
N PRO A 238 20.41 12.15 -11.18
CA PRO A 238 21.51 13.07 -10.95
C PRO A 238 22.79 12.37 -10.46
N THR A 239 22.90 11.04 -10.62
CA THR A 239 24.06 10.22 -10.26
C THR A 239 24.84 9.81 -11.53
N ASP A 240 25.63 8.74 -11.44
CA ASP A 240 26.01 7.98 -12.64
C ASP A 240 24.79 7.27 -13.24
N ASN A 241 24.65 7.34 -14.56
CA ASN A 241 23.55 6.75 -15.34
C ASN A 241 24.00 5.56 -16.19
N SER A 242 25.27 5.13 -16.10
CA SER A 242 25.81 3.98 -16.83
C SER A 242 24.96 2.70 -16.65
N ASN A 243 24.41 2.50 -15.46
CA ASN A 243 23.57 1.35 -15.10
C ASN A 243 22.05 1.58 -15.28
N GLY A 244 21.63 2.79 -15.70
CA GLY A 244 20.23 3.17 -15.88
C GLY A 244 19.34 2.96 -14.64
N ALA A 245 19.94 2.98 -13.45
CA ALA A 245 19.27 2.66 -12.20
C ALA A 245 19.97 3.31 -11.00
N VAL A 246 19.21 3.46 -9.92
CA VAL A 246 19.66 3.95 -8.63
C VAL A 246 19.22 2.98 -7.53
N THR A 247 20.10 2.72 -6.57
CA THR A 247 19.82 1.82 -5.45
C THR A 247 19.95 2.57 -4.14
N PHE A 248 19.01 2.34 -3.24
CA PHE A 248 18.98 2.90 -1.89
C PHE A 248 18.89 1.78 -0.88
N GLU A 249 19.53 1.95 0.28
CA GLU A 249 19.25 1.12 1.44
C GLU A 249 18.32 1.88 2.39
N PHE A 250 17.24 1.25 2.83
CA PHE A 250 16.28 1.79 3.77
C PHE A 250 16.29 1.00 5.07
N ASN A 251 16.13 1.69 6.20
CA ASN A 251 15.88 1.07 7.50
C ASN A 251 14.50 1.48 8.01
N THR A 252 13.61 0.52 8.18
CA THR A 252 12.28 0.70 8.78
C THR A 252 12.34 0.22 10.23
N SER A 253 12.21 1.16 11.17
CA SER A 253 12.12 0.89 12.61
C SER A 253 10.66 0.91 13.03
N MET A 254 10.17 -0.17 13.62
CA MET A 254 8.83 -0.26 14.20
C MET A 254 8.94 -0.45 15.71
N LEU A 255 8.53 0.55 16.47
CA LEU A 255 8.63 0.63 17.92
C LEU A 255 7.24 0.56 18.57
N LEU A 256 7.05 -0.37 19.51
CA LEU A 256 5.80 -0.49 20.26
C LEU A 256 5.57 0.74 21.14
N LEU A 257 4.43 1.40 20.97
CA LEU A 257 4.06 2.53 21.82
C LEU A 257 3.50 2.06 23.18
N PRO A 258 3.66 2.86 24.24
CA PRO A 258 3.07 2.56 25.55
C PRO A 258 1.56 2.33 25.46
N LYS A 259 1.02 1.46 26.34
CA LYS A 259 -0.44 1.20 26.40
C LYS A 259 -1.24 2.46 26.72
N ILE A 260 -0.68 3.30 27.59
CA ILE A 260 -1.26 4.58 27.98
C ILE A 260 -0.49 5.65 27.20
N PRO A 261 -1.14 6.36 26.27
CA PRO A 261 -0.49 7.42 25.51
C PRO A 261 0.16 8.44 26.44
N VAL A 262 1.38 8.85 26.09
CA VAL A 262 2.05 9.93 26.81
C VAL A 262 1.35 11.25 26.51
N LYS A 263 1.30 12.15 27.51
CA LYS A 263 0.72 13.48 27.32
C LYS A 263 1.52 14.22 26.26
N ALA A 264 0.83 14.87 25.33
CA ALA A 264 1.46 15.75 24.35
C ALA A 264 2.21 16.87 25.08
N ARG A 265 3.38 17.25 24.54
CA ARG A 265 4.05 18.48 24.98
C ARG A 265 3.33 19.64 24.30
N ILE A 266 2.57 20.41 25.07
CA ILE A 266 1.74 21.52 24.57
C ILE A 266 2.55 22.83 24.52
N MET A 267 3.76 22.84 25.10
CA MET A 267 4.63 24.02 25.18
C MET A 267 6.08 23.62 24.90
N ASP A 268 6.46 23.59 23.63
CA ASP A 268 7.86 23.67 23.16
C ASP A 268 8.06 24.88 22.23
#